data_AF-A0A1Q3N2Q8-F1
#
_entry.id   AF-A0A1Q3N2Q8-F1
#
_cell.length_a   1.000
_cell.length_b   1.000
_cell.length_c   1.000
_cell.angle_alpha   90.00
_cell.angle_beta   90.00
_cell.angle_gamma   90.00
#
_symmetry.space_group_name_H-M   'P 1'
#
loop_
_entity.id
_entity.type
_entity.pdbx_description
1 polymer ?
#
loop_
_entity_poly.entity_id
_entity_poly.type
_entity_poly.pdbx_seq_one_letter_code
_entity_poly.pdbx_strand_id
1 'polypeptide(L)'
;MKSSFTFITLSILLLAACKKKDKPGDMPQAPNWEIVRNFHQDDSYSGGAKITVFNGDVFFSTFGHRGISPGSSGSLNEHLNATFFYQIGEEWYRYATTDEAISNLKAFNGELYGIRHRMSIKTTRPVIQYYNSYILFRWKNNNFEDIDTLEYTDNNLIEKSDIGNITLWAFGGKLHMVATTTNTARIWELSGNQLVKKPEEYNMSCSGTVATDNKEVAFTQVIQLTSGQDRTEYRVRGHYYNNNTFSTGPEYTFISEIGFNSIDAASYAAINSHIWGIGYENDKIKNYDNDQLVQGLSKGKVLRGDILVSNNGNLYMMLGDEKSPGGCAGLAIFDGTVLKEIPFVLPEPLDPCSKLIDATEDNGVVYLLLMNRFQYVIVRSK
;
A
#
# COMPACT_ATOMS: atom_id res chain seq x y z
N MET A 1 34.57 76.91 -6.23
CA MET A 1 33.59 76.64 -7.32
C MET A 1 33.31 75.15 -7.34
N LYS A 2 32.06 74.79 -7.02
CA LYS A 2 31.32 73.51 -7.12
C LYS A 2 32.08 72.18 -7.05
N SER A 3 31.74 71.46 -5.97
CA SER A 3 31.99 70.06 -5.67
C SER A 3 31.25 69.10 -6.62
N SER A 4 31.90 67.97 -6.90
CA SER A 4 31.36 66.79 -7.56
C SER A 4 30.14 66.22 -6.82
N PHE A 5 29.07 65.94 -7.57
CA PHE A 5 28.02 65.01 -7.16
C PHE A 5 28.01 63.85 -8.16
N THR A 6 28.37 62.68 -7.67
CA THR A 6 28.25 61.40 -8.38
C THR A 6 26.79 60.96 -8.28
N PHE A 7 26.06 60.95 -9.41
CA PHE A 7 24.76 60.29 -9.51
C PHE A 7 24.96 58.87 -10.05
N ILE A 8 24.70 57.88 -9.21
CA ILE A 8 24.56 56.48 -9.60
C ILE A 8 23.15 56.33 -10.19
N THR A 9 23.04 56.19 -11.50
CA THR A 9 21.80 55.77 -12.15
C THR A 9 21.63 54.26 -11.99
N LEU A 10 20.69 53.89 -11.13
CA LEU A 10 20.18 52.53 -10.93
C LEU A 10 19.36 52.12 -12.16
N SER A 11 19.89 51.24 -13.00
CA SER A 11 19.14 50.64 -14.11
C SER A 11 18.16 49.60 -13.55
N ILE A 12 16.88 49.98 -13.47
CA ILE A 12 15.77 49.05 -13.21
C ILE A 12 15.55 48.22 -14.48
N LEU A 13 16.02 46.97 -14.50
CA LEU A 13 15.57 45.98 -15.48
C LEU A 13 14.13 45.59 -15.15
N LEU A 14 13.16 46.11 -15.92
CA LEU A 14 11.84 45.49 -16.00
C LEU A 14 11.97 44.15 -16.73
N LEU A 15 11.98 43.05 -15.97
CA LEU A 15 11.72 41.71 -16.49
C LEU A 15 10.23 41.62 -16.84
N ALA A 16 9.89 41.91 -18.09
CA ALA A 16 8.61 41.54 -18.66
C ALA A 16 8.56 40.00 -18.72
N ALA A 17 7.83 39.39 -17.79
CA ALA A 17 7.53 37.97 -17.83
C ALA A 17 6.65 37.67 -19.06
N CYS A 18 7.24 37.04 -20.08
CA CYS A 18 6.49 36.41 -21.16
C CYS A 18 5.64 35.27 -20.59
N LYS A 19 4.36 35.54 -20.29
CA LYS A 19 3.36 34.49 -20.10
C LYS A 19 3.29 33.68 -21.40
N LYS A 20 3.64 32.39 -21.32
CA LYS A 20 3.34 31.40 -22.35
C LYS A 20 1.82 31.42 -22.55
N LYS A 21 1.36 31.65 -23.78
CA LYS A 21 -0.06 31.51 -24.14
C LYS A 21 -0.41 30.03 -24.03
N ASP A 22 -1.39 29.73 -23.18
CA ASP A 22 -2.01 28.41 -23.07
C ASP A 22 -2.56 27.99 -24.44
N LYS A 23 -2.36 26.72 -24.81
CA LYS A 23 -2.98 26.15 -26.01
C LYS A 23 -4.50 26.08 -25.79
N PRO A 24 -5.33 26.49 -26.76
CA PRO A 24 -6.76 26.31 -26.67
C PRO A 24 -7.06 24.81 -26.86
N GLY A 25 -7.41 24.12 -25.77
CA GLY A 25 -7.75 22.69 -25.80
C GLY A 25 -7.91 22.04 -24.43
N ASP A 26 -7.12 22.45 -23.43
CA ASP A 26 -7.19 21.89 -22.07
C ASP A 26 -7.84 22.90 -21.13
N MET A 27 -9.18 22.88 -21.03
CA MET A 27 -9.79 23.49 -19.85
C MET A 27 -9.33 22.67 -18.63
N PRO A 28 -8.86 23.31 -17.54
CA PRO A 28 -8.50 22.58 -16.32
C PRO A 28 -9.69 21.74 -15.90
N GLN A 29 -9.52 20.41 -15.89
CA GLN A 29 -10.55 19.53 -15.36
C GLN A 29 -10.77 19.90 -13.89
N ALA A 30 -12.04 20.07 -13.49
CA ALA A 30 -12.33 20.37 -12.09
C ALA A 30 -11.82 19.22 -11.20
N PRO A 31 -11.30 19.50 -9.98
CA PRO A 31 -10.86 18.45 -9.08
C PRO A 31 -11.97 17.44 -8.83
N ASN A 32 -11.68 16.17 -9.07
CA ASN A 32 -12.61 15.06 -8.85
C ASN A 32 -12.37 14.32 -7.52
N TRP A 33 -11.47 14.87 -6.70
CA TRP A 33 -11.18 14.45 -5.35
C TRP A 33 -11.47 15.59 -4.37
N GLU A 34 -11.82 15.25 -3.14
CA GLU A 34 -11.96 16.19 -2.04
C GLU A 34 -11.05 15.81 -0.87
N ILE A 35 -10.48 16.81 -0.20
CA ILE A 35 -9.63 16.59 0.97
C ILE A 35 -10.54 16.27 2.15
N VAL A 36 -10.35 15.07 2.71
CA VAL A 36 -11.01 14.66 3.95
C VAL A 36 -10.21 15.18 5.15
N ARG A 37 -8.88 14.94 5.14
CA ARG A 37 -8.00 15.37 6.22
C ARG A 37 -6.55 15.52 5.75
N ASN A 38 -5.88 16.55 6.25
CA ASN A 38 -4.41 16.69 6.16
C ASN A 38 -3.82 16.51 7.57
N PHE A 39 -2.74 15.73 7.68
CA PHE A 39 -2.06 15.43 8.94
C PHE A 39 -0.72 16.16 9.03
N HIS A 40 -0.30 16.47 10.25
CA HIS A 40 0.99 17.09 10.46
C HIS A 40 2.13 16.13 10.10
N GLN A 41 3.29 16.69 9.74
CA GLN A 41 4.43 15.89 9.30
C GLN A 41 5.00 15.00 10.41
N ASP A 42 4.94 15.45 11.67
CA ASP A 42 5.38 14.69 12.85
C ASP A 42 4.50 13.48 13.15
N ASP A 43 3.29 13.46 12.59
CA ASP A 43 2.38 12.32 12.62
C ASP A 43 2.63 11.33 11.47
N SER A 44 3.57 11.64 10.57
CA SER A 44 3.85 10.84 9.38
C SER A 44 5.08 9.94 9.60
N TYR A 45 4.83 8.64 9.82
CA TYR A 45 5.86 7.62 9.97
C TYR A 45 6.09 6.88 8.64
N SER A 46 7.35 6.63 8.27
CA SER A 46 7.66 5.93 7.03
C SER A 46 7.43 4.42 7.18
N GLY A 47 6.39 3.90 6.53
CA GLY A 47 6.18 2.46 6.33
C GLY A 47 4.80 1.99 6.81
N GLY A 48 4.21 1.01 6.12
CA GLY A 48 3.11 0.21 6.66
C GLY A 48 1.79 0.92 7.00
N ALA A 49 1.62 2.21 6.71
CA ALA A 49 0.39 2.94 7.00
C ALA A 49 -0.84 2.30 6.35
N LYS A 50 -1.99 2.39 7.02
CA LYS A 50 -3.24 1.73 6.60
C LYS A 50 -4.43 2.66 6.68
N ILE A 51 -5.34 2.56 5.72
CA ILE A 51 -6.65 3.24 5.75
C ILE A 51 -7.78 2.22 5.63
N THR A 52 -8.85 2.46 6.37
CA THR A 52 -10.12 1.78 6.16
C THR A 52 -11.27 2.74 6.42
N VAL A 53 -12.46 2.39 5.94
CA VAL A 53 -13.70 3.11 6.23
C VAL A 53 -14.65 2.13 6.88
N PHE A 54 -15.31 2.58 7.95
CA PHE A 54 -16.25 1.77 8.69
C PHE A 54 -17.42 2.66 9.13
N ASN A 55 -18.64 2.29 8.72
CA ASN A 55 -19.86 3.07 8.96
C ASN A 55 -19.78 4.53 8.48
N GLY A 56 -19.07 4.78 7.37
CA GLY A 56 -18.86 6.13 6.82
C GLY A 56 -17.78 6.95 7.52
N ASP A 57 -17.25 6.47 8.66
CA ASP A 57 -16.14 7.09 9.36
C ASP A 57 -14.80 6.55 8.85
N VAL A 58 -13.82 7.44 8.73
CA VAL A 58 -12.48 7.10 8.24
C VAL A 58 -11.56 6.73 9.40
N PHE A 59 -10.83 5.63 9.24
CA PHE A 59 -9.83 5.15 10.18
C PHE A 59 -8.47 5.05 9.48
N PHE A 60 -7.43 5.54 10.15
CA PHE A 60 -6.09 5.62 9.59
C PHE A 60 -5.06 5.28 10.65
N SER A 61 -4.09 4.43 10.32
CA SER A 61 -2.94 4.17 11.17
C SER A 61 -1.64 4.48 10.47
N THR A 62 -0.70 4.99 11.26
CA THR A 62 0.70 5.12 10.88
C THR A 62 1.48 3.98 11.51
N PHE A 63 2.59 3.59 10.88
CA PHE A 63 3.47 2.56 11.40
C PHE A 63 4.92 3.00 11.18
N GLY A 64 5.77 2.85 12.19
CA GLY A 64 7.21 3.02 11.95
C GLY A 64 8.06 3.10 13.20
N HIS A 65 9.35 3.26 12.97
CA HIS A 65 10.35 3.45 14.03
C HIS A 65 10.73 4.93 14.10
N ARG A 66 10.73 5.51 15.31
CA ARG A 66 11.29 6.85 15.52
C ARG A 66 12.76 6.73 15.90
N GLY A 67 13.61 6.34 14.95
CA GLY A 67 15.05 6.52 15.08
C GLY A 67 15.44 7.91 14.57
N ILE A 68 16.26 8.66 15.32
CA ILE A 68 16.96 9.80 14.71
C ILE A 68 17.86 9.18 13.63
N SER A 69 17.64 9.53 12.36
CA SER A 69 18.47 9.06 11.24
C SER A 69 19.70 9.95 11.10
N PRO A 70 20.92 9.41 11.19
CA PRO A 70 22.05 10.16 10.59
C PRO A 70 22.98 9.27 9.77
N GLY A 71 22.70 8.99 8.49
CA GLY A 71 23.42 7.92 7.78
C GLY A 71 23.52 6.64 8.65
N SER A 72 22.37 6.24 9.21
CA SER A 72 22.14 6.12 10.66
C SER A 72 23.04 5.21 11.51
N SER A 73 23.84 5.83 12.39
CA SER A 73 24.48 5.21 13.56
C SER A 73 23.87 5.74 14.88
N GLY A 74 22.57 5.53 15.09
CA GLY A 74 21.86 6.11 16.24
C GLY A 74 20.83 5.17 16.86
N SER A 75 21.17 4.63 18.03
CA SER A 75 20.32 3.95 19.03
C SER A 75 19.48 2.75 18.54
N LEU A 76 19.68 1.62 19.21
CA LEU A 76 18.71 0.52 19.27
C LEU A 76 17.46 1.10 19.94
N ASN A 77 16.55 1.68 19.15
CA ASN A 77 15.30 2.17 19.70
C ASN A 77 14.43 0.95 20.02
N GLU A 78 14.07 0.81 21.28
CA GLU A 78 13.35 -0.34 21.85
C GLU A 78 11.86 -0.33 21.48
N HIS A 79 11.40 0.68 20.74
CA HIS A 79 9.99 1.05 20.66
C HIS A 79 9.50 1.26 19.23
N LEU A 80 8.46 0.52 18.88
CA LEU A 80 7.63 0.75 17.71
C LEU A 80 6.69 1.92 18.01
N ASN A 81 6.65 2.93 17.15
CA ASN A 81 5.76 4.07 17.34
C ASN A 81 4.66 4.06 16.27
N ALA A 82 3.45 4.37 16.72
CA ALA A 82 2.33 4.56 15.81
C ALA A 82 1.38 5.61 16.34
N THR A 83 0.56 6.10 15.43
CA THR A 83 -0.60 6.89 15.77
C THR A 83 -1.79 6.31 15.02
N PHE A 84 -2.87 6.11 15.75
CA PHE A 84 -4.17 5.76 15.22
C PHE A 84 -5.05 6.99 15.22
N PHE A 85 -5.60 7.30 14.05
CA PHE A 85 -6.54 8.38 13.83
C PHE A 85 -7.88 7.79 13.44
N TYR A 86 -8.94 8.37 13.98
CA TYR A 86 -10.28 7.97 13.63
C TYR A 86 -11.21 9.18 13.62
N GLN A 87 -12.15 9.13 12.71
CA GLN A 87 -13.22 10.11 12.57
C GLN A 87 -14.47 9.61 13.29
N ILE A 88 -15.23 10.52 13.91
CA ILE A 88 -16.60 10.25 14.38
C ILE A 88 -17.44 11.43 13.96
N GLY A 89 -18.28 11.24 12.94
CA GLY A 89 -18.99 12.35 12.32
C GLY A 89 -18.00 13.35 11.70
N GLU A 90 -17.97 14.59 12.18
CA GLU A 90 -17.03 15.62 11.66
C GLU A 90 -15.74 15.73 12.48
N GLU A 91 -15.69 15.11 13.67
CA GLU A 91 -14.58 15.25 14.61
C GLU A 91 -13.50 14.20 14.38
N TRP A 92 -12.24 14.60 14.61
CA TRP A 92 -11.06 13.75 14.47
C TRP A 92 -10.38 13.52 15.80
N TYR A 93 -10.09 12.26 16.08
CA TYR A 93 -9.42 11.83 17.28
C TYR A 93 -8.08 11.20 16.97
N ARG A 94 -7.17 11.28 17.95
CA ARG A 94 -5.82 10.75 17.86
C ARG A 94 -5.52 9.88 19.08
N TYR A 95 -5.01 8.68 18.84
CA TYR A 95 -4.47 7.80 19.86
C TYR A 95 -3.00 7.48 19.51
N ALA A 96 -2.07 7.95 20.32
CA ALA A 96 -0.64 7.71 20.11
C ALA A 96 -0.17 6.53 20.99
N THR A 97 0.49 5.55 20.39
CA THR A 97 1.06 4.39 21.06
C THR A 97 2.58 4.42 20.94
N THR A 98 3.26 3.99 22.00
CA THR A 98 4.73 4.04 22.09
C THR A 98 5.40 2.68 21.97
N ASP A 99 4.66 1.57 22.01
CA ASP A 99 5.21 0.21 21.91
C ASP A 99 4.43 -0.71 20.97
N GLU A 100 3.35 -0.19 20.40
CA GLU A 100 2.44 -0.92 19.52
C GLU A 100 2.14 -0.12 18.27
N ALA A 101 1.91 -0.81 17.16
CA ALA A 101 1.43 -0.18 15.95
C ALA A 101 0.33 -0.99 15.29
N ILE A 102 -0.69 -0.29 14.81
CA ILE A 102 -1.75 -0.92 14.03
C ILE A 102 -1.21 -1.18 12.63
N SER A 103 -0.92 -2.45 12.34
CA SER A 103 -0.37 -2.88 11.04
C SER A 103 -1.46 -3.24 10.02
N ASN A 104 -2.69 -3.50 10.50
CA ASN A 104 -3.84 -3.85 9.67
C ASN A 104 -5.16 -3.39 10.28
N LEU A 105 -6.11 -3.10 9.39
CA LEU A 105 -7.50 -2.75 9.71
C LEU A 105 -8.44 -3.45 8.72
N LYS A 106 -9.60 -3.90 9.20
CA LYS A 106 -10.61 -4.55 8.36
C LYS A 106 -12.01 -4.38 8.95
N ALA A 107 -12.91 -3.76 8.19
CA ALA A 107 -14.34 -3.83 8.47
C ALA A 107 -14.87 -5.24 8.14
N PHE A 108 -15.61 -5.84 9.06
CA PHE A 108 -16.17 -7.18 8.92
C PHE A 108 -17.39 -7.36 9.83
N ASN A 109 -18.50 -7.87 9.26
CA ASN A 109 -19.74 -8.17 10.00
C ASN A 109 -20.25 -7.03 10.91
N GLY A 110 -20.16 -5.79 10.43
CA GLY A 110 -20.62 -4.62 11.20
C GLY A 110 -19.72 -4.23 12.37
N GLU A 111 -18.48 -4.73 12.40
CA GLU A 111 -17.46 -4.35 13.36
C GLU A 111 -16.15 -4.01 12.65
N LEU A 112 -15.30 -3.21 13.29
CA LEU A 112 -13.97 -2.90 12.80
C LEU A 112 -12.94 -3.71 13.59
N TYR A 113 -12.17 -4.52 12.88
CA TYR A 113 -11.07 -5.29 13.43
C TYR A 113 -9.73 -4.69 13.03
N GLY A 114 -8.70 -4.96 13.81
CA GLY A 114 -7.34 -4.63 13.44
C GLY A 114 -6.32 -5.48 14.16
N ILE A 115 -5.06 -5.31 13.77
CA ILE A 115 -3.93 -5.99 14.40
C ILE A 115 -2.96 -4.95 14.93
N ARG A 116 -2.72 -4.98 16.24
CA ARG A 116 -1.63 -4.25 16.88
C ARG A 116 -0.41 -5.16 16.93
N HIS A 117 0.68 -4.74 16.30
CA HIS A 117 1.99 -5.36 16.42
C HIS A 117 2.72 -4.71 17.58
N ARG A 118 3.15 -5.52 18.56
CA ARG A 118 4.06 -5.13 19.63
C ARG A 118 5.41 -5.75 19.38
N MET A 119 6.46 -4.94 19.46
CA MET A 119 7.85 -5.39 19.39
C MET A 119 8.55 -5.08 20.71
N SER A 120 9.21 -6.09 21.29
CA SER A 120 10.00 -5.95 22.50
C SER A 120 11.39 -6.53 22.31
N ILE A 121 12.37 -6.06 23.08
CA ILE A 121 13.75 -6.56 23.01
C ILE A 121 14.12 -7.34 24.27
N LYS A 122 14.93 -8.38 24.10
CA LYS A 122 15.72 -8.95 25.20
C LYS A 122 17.18 -8.87 24.81
N THR A 123 17.96 -8.14 25.60
CA THR A 123 19.41 -8.07 25.45
C THR A 123 20.05 -9.21 26.22
N THR A 124 20.49 -10.25 25.52
CA THR A 124 21.44 -11.25 26.03
C THR A 124 22.76 -11.00 25.33
N ARG A 125 23.66 -10.21 25.94
CA ARG A 125 24.98 -9.89 25.34
C ARG A 125 25.63 -11.18 24.78
N PRO A 126 26.03 -11.25 23.50
CA PRO A 126 26.18 -10.16 22.52
C PRO A 126 25.02 -10.00 21.50
N VAL A 127 23.90 -10.70 21.66
CA VAL A 127 22.80 -10.75 20.68
C VAL A 127 21.60 -9.92 21.16
N ILE A 128 21.02 -9.15 20.24
CA ILE A 128 19.74 -8.46 20.44
C ILE A 128 18.68 -9.33 19.79
N GLN A 129 17.77 -9.82 20.62
CA GLN A 129 16.64 -10.61 20.15
C GLN A 129 15.38 -9.76 20.24
N TYR A 130 14.66 -9.68 19.13
CA TYR A 130 13.35 -9.05 19.05
C TYR A 130 12.26 -10.10 19.23
N TYR A 131 11.28 -9.79 20.06
CA TYR A 131 10.11 -10.61 20.33
C TYR A 131 8.87 -9.86 19.84
N ASN A 132 8.05 -10.56 19.07
CA ASN A 132 6.89 -10.00 18.38
C ASN A 132 5.61 -10.62 18.93
N SER A 133 4.67 -9.77 19.33
CA SER A 133 3.31 -10.18 19.69
C SER A 133 2.33 -9.45 18.77
N TYR A 134 1.33 -10.17 18.25
CA TYR A 134 0.33 -9.61 17.36
C TYR A 134 -1.03 -9.75 18.03
N ILE A 135 -1.60 -8.60 18.41
CA ILE A 135 -2.84 -8.53 19.17
C ILE A 135 -3.97 -8.24 18.18
N LEU A 136 -4.85 -9.22 17.97
CA LEU A 136 -6.11 -9.01 17.28
C LEU A 136 -7.01 -8.22 18.22
N PHE A 137 -7.49 -7.07 17.74
CA PHE A 137 -8.45 -6.26 18.48
C PHE A 137 -9.70 -6.02 17.64
N ARG A 138 -10.76 -5.66 18.35
CA ARG A 138 -12.00 -5.11 17.82
C ARG A 138 -12.13 -3.67 18.31
N TRP A 139 -12.48 -2.76 17.41
CA TRP A 139 -12.76 -1.37 17.76
C TRP A 139 -14.22 -1.24 18.19
N LYS A 140 -14.43 -0.82 19.45
CA LYS A 140 -15.76 -0.72 20.04
C LYS A 140 -15.79 0.40 21.06
N ASN A 141 -16.84 1.22 21.02
CA ASN A 141 -17.02 2.35 21.94
C ASN A 141 -15.79 3.28 22.00
N ASN A 142 -15.20 3.57 20.84
CA ASN A 142 -14.02 4.43 20.69
C ASN A 142 -12.78 3.93 21.43
N ASN A 143 -12.67 2.61 21.62
CA ASN A 143 -11.54 1.98 22.28
C ASN A 143 -11.24 0.61 21.66
N PHE A 144 -10.05 0.10 21.98
CA PHE A 144 -9.60 -1.24 21.64
C PHE A 144 -10.18 -2.27 22.62
N GLU A 145 -10.86 -3.28 22.10
CA GLU A 145 -11.21 -4.51 22.80
C GLU A 145 -10.31 -5.63 22.29
N ASP A 146 -9.40 -6.11 23.13
CA ASP A 146 -8.50 -7.20 22.76
C ASP A 146 -9.24 -8.52 22.67
N ILE A 147 -9.05 -9.21 21.55
CA ILE A 147 -9.72 -10.46 21.23
C ILE A 147 -8.78 -11.62 21.48
N ASP A 148 -7.61 -11.60 20.85
CA ASP A 148 -6.61 -12.66 20.99
C ASP A 148 -5.20 -12.12 20.75
N THR A 149 -4.19 -12.83 21.22
CA THR A 149 -2.78 -12.51 21.01
C THR A 149 -2.07 -13.68 20.38
N LEU A 150 -1.50 -13.46 19.20
CA LEU A 150 -0.66 -14.41 18.51
C LEU A 150 0.82 -14.12 18.81
N GLU A 151 1.51 -15.14 19.29
CA GLU A 151 2.96 -15.16 19.42
C GLU A 151 3.46 -16.39 18.67
N TYR A 152 4.44 -16.19 17.78
CA TYR A 152 4.93 -17.26 16.91
C TYR A 152 6.33 -17.66 17.30
N THR A 153 6.58 -18.95 17.44
CA THR A 153 7.92 -19.48 17.65
C THR A 153 8.37 -20.15 16.37
N ASP A 154 9.52 -19.76 15.83
CA ASP A 154 10.05 -20.42 14.64
C ASP A 154 10.62 -21.82 14.98
N ASN A 155 10.81 -22.63 13.94
CA ASN A 155 11.38 -23.97 14.09
C ASN A 155 12.87 -23.94 14.52
N ASN A 156 13.53 -22.78 14.46
CA ASN A 156 14.89 -22.56 14.94
C ASN A 156 14.93 -22.12 16.42
N LEU A 157 13.82 -22.32 17.15
CA LEU A 157 13.65 -22.09 18.58
C LEU A 157 13.78 -20.62 19.02
N ILE A 158 13.60 -19.67 18.12
CA ILE A 158 13.45 -18.26 18.49
C ILE A 158 12.00 -18.06 18.94
N GLU A 159 11.79 -17.94 20.25
CA GLU A 159 10.47 -17.59 20.81
C GLU A 159 10.01 -16.23 20.30
N LYS A 160 8.72 -16.13 19.94
CA LYS A 160 8.08 -14.89 19.44
C LYS A 160 8.80 -14.25 18.24
N SER A 161 9.27 -15.07 17.30
CA SER A 161 9.77 -14.65 16.00
C SER A 161 8.76 -13.80 15.22
N ASP A 162 9.30 -12.95 14.34
CA ASP A 162 8.50 -12.19 13.38
C ASP A 162 7.81 -13.14 12.39
N ILE A 163 6.50 -12.96 12.20
CA ILE A 163 5.70 -13.73 11.23
C ILE A 163 5.63 -13.09 9.85
N GLY A 164 6.33 -11.97 9.66
CA GLY A 164 6.42 -11.25 8.40
C GLY A 164 5.18 -10.41 8.11
N ASN A 165 4.81 -10.33 6.84
CA ASN A 165 3.68 -9.51 6.41
C ASN A 165 2.38 -10.17 6.83
N ILE A 166 1.53 -9.39 7.50
CA ILE A 166 0.23 -9.81 7.99
C ILE A 166 -0.85 -9.06 7.23
N THR A 167 -1.99 -9.71 7.01
CA THR A 167 -3.21 -9.08 6.53
C THR A 167 -4.45 -9.68 7.20
N LEU A 168 -5.51 -8.89 7.29
CA LEU A 168 -6.83 -9.35 7.68
C LEU A 168 -7.68 -9.61 6.43
N TRP A 169 -8.20 -10.82 6.32
CA TRP A 169 -8.99 -11.27 5.18
C TRP A 169 -10.39 -11.68 5.64
N ALA A 170 -11.41 -11.07 5.04
CA ALA A 170 -12.80 -11.41 5.30
C ALA A 170 -13.37 -12.18 4.11
N PHE A 171 -13.79 -13.42 4.32
CA PHE A 171 -14.35 -14.25 3.25
C PHE A 171 -15.24 -15.37 3.80
N GLY A 172 -16.26 -15.75 3.04
CA GLY A 172 -17.16 -16.84 3.42
C GLY A 172 -17.87 -16.62 4.75
N GLY A 173 -18.12 -15.35 5.13
CA GLY A 173 -18.71 -15.00 6.42
C GLY A 173 -17.76 -15.17 7.62
N LYS A 174 -16.45 -15.26 7.37
CA LYS A 174 -15.41 -15.44 8.39
C LYS A 174 -14.32 -14.39 8.26
N LEU A 175 -13.66 -14.10 9.37
CA LEU A 175 -12.46 -13.28 9.42
C LEU A 175 -11.24 -14.18 9.62
N HIS A 176 -10.20 -13.89 8.88
CA HIS A 176 -8.95 -14.61 8.91
C HIS A 176 -7.80 -13.64 9.11
N MET A 177 -6.78 -14.10 9.81
CA MET A 177 -5.47 -13.49 9.83
C MET A 177 -4.57 -14.34 8.93
N VAL A 178 -3.92 -13.69 7.96
CA VAL A 178 -2.99 -14.34 7.05
C VAL A 178 -1.62 -13.74 7.29
N ALA A 179 -0.63 -14.59 7.54
CA ALA A 179 0.76 -14.17 7.65
C ALA A 179 1.62 -14.85 6.59
N THR A 180 2.61 -14.12 6.11
CA THR A 180 3.54 -14.56 5.07
C THR A 180 4.96 -14.23 5.49
N THR A 181 5.77 -15.28 5.60
CA THR A 181 7.22 -15.17 5.78
C THR A 181 7.91 -15.33 4.43
N THR A 182 9.25 -15.29 4.44
CA THR A 182 10.06 -15.60 3.25
C THR A 182 9.76 -16.95 2.63
N ASN A 183 9.32 -17.94 3.42
CA ASN A 183 9.24 -19.35 3.02
C ASN A 183 7.89 -20.02 3.32
N THR A 184 6.96 -19.34 3.98
CA THR A 184 5.69 -19.96 4.41
C THR A 184 4.53 -18.98 4.43
N ALA A 185 3.35 -19.45 4.06
CA ALA A 185 2.09 -18.79 4.35
C ALA A 185 1.36 -19.54 5.48
N ARG A 186 0.77 -18.78 6.40
CA ARG A 186 0.01 -19.28 7.55
C ARG A 186 -1.32 -18.55 7.65
N ILE A 187 -2.35 -19.29 8.05
CA ILE A 187 -3.71 -18.77 8.16
C ILE A 187 -4.29 -19.15 9.51
N TRP A 188 -4.88 -18.18 10.17
CA TRP A 188 -5.72 -18.35 11.35
C TRP A 188 -7.12 -17.86 11.02
N GLU A 189 -8.13 -18.58 11.48
CA GLU A 189 -9.54 -18.19 11.39
C GLU A 189 -10.01 -17.72 12.75
N LEU A 190 -10.70 -16.58 12.80
CA LEU A 190 -11.39 -16.12 14.00
C LEU A 190 -12.61 -17.03 14.24
N SER A 191 -12.59 -17.74 15.36
CA SER A 191 -13.71 -18.56 15.85
C SER A 191 -14.07 -18.12 17.26
N GLY A 192 -15.22 -17.46 17.41
CA GLY A 192 -15.55 -16.75 18.65
C GLY A 192 -14.57 -15.60 18.89
N ASN A 193 -13.91 -15.61 20.05
CA ASN A 193 -12.88 -14.62 20.40
C ASN A 193 -11.46 -15.22 20.35
N GLN A 194 -11.21 -16.19 19.48
CA GLN A 194 -9.90 -16.85 19.36
C GLN A 194 -9.48 -17.05 17.91
N LEU A 195 -8.19 -16.89 17.64
CA LEU A 195 -7.54 -17.22 16.39
C LEU A 195 -7.18 -18.70 16.36
N VAL A 196 -7.94 -19.48 15.61
CA VAL A 196 -7.69 -20.90 15.42
C VAL A 196 -6.83 -21.10 14.18
N LYS A 197 -5.60 -21.59 14.38
CA LYS A 197 -4.68 -21.89 13.29
C LYS A 197 -5.28 -22.97 12.38
N LYS A 198 -5.28 -22.73 11.07
CA LYS A 198 -5.62 -23.75 10.08
C LYS A 198 -4.48 -24.77 9.98
N PRO A 199 -4.79 -26.08 9.87
CA PRO A 199 -3.77 -27.13 9.90
C PRO A 199 -2.82 -27.08 8.70
N GLU A 200 -3.23 -26.45 7.61
CA GLU A 200 -2.42 -26.29 6.41
C GLU A 200 -1.42 -25.13 6.59
N GLU A 201 -0.16 -25.45 6.86
CA GLU A 201 0.95 -24.54 6.54
C GLU A 201 1.36 -24.75 5.09
N TYR A 202 1.52 -23.66 4.35
CA TYR A 202 1.90 -23.74 2.95
C TYR A 202 3.33 -23.25 2.75
N ASN A 203 4.22 -24.17 2.44
CA ASN A 203 5.63 -23.87 2.15
C ASN A 203 5.75 -23.21 0.77
N MET A 204 6.10 -21.93 0.73
CA MET A 204 6.30 -21.15 -0.49
C MET A 204 7.40 -20.11 -0.28
N SER A 205 8.40 -20.06 -1.15
CA SER A 205 9.31 -18.91 -1.16
C SER A 205 8.59 -17.73 -1.82
N CYS A 206 8.24 -16.70 -1.07
CA CYS A 206 7.46 -15.56 -1.57
C CYS A 206 8.22 -14.24 -1.43
N SER A 207 8.15 -13.41 -2.46
CA SER A 207 8.69 -12.06 -2.48
C SER A 207 7.61 -10.98 -2.31
N GLY A 208 6.32 -11.33 -2.40
CA GLY A 208 5.23 -10.39 -2.26
C GLY A 208 3.89 -11.07 -1.98
N THR A 209 3.15 -10.50 -1.05
CA THR A 209 1.79 -10.94 -0.68
C THR A 209 0.80 -9.96 -1.29
N VAL A 210 -0.12 -10.45 -2.12
CA VAL A 210 -1.20 -9.64 -2.68
C VAL A 210 -2.50 -10.26 -2.21
N ALA A 211 -2.96 -9.84 -1.02
CA ALA A 211 -4.24 -10.27 -0.52
C ALA A 211 -5.34 -9.62 -1.36
N THR A 212 -5.96 -10.39 -2.25
CA THR A 212 -7.12 -9.94 -3.00
C THR A 212 -8.39 -10.55 -2.43
N ASP A 213 -9.38 -9.72 -2.05
CA ASP A 213 -10.76 -10.17 -1.94
C ASP A 213 -11.34 -10.38 -3.37
N ASN A 214 -12.29 -11.26 -3.66
CA ASN A 214 -13.52 -11.58 -2.96
C ASN A 214 -13.88 -13.08 -3.04
N LYS A 215 -12.89 -13.97 -3.26
CA LYS A 215 -13.12 -15.43 -3.37
C LYS A 215 -12.07 -16.32 -2.70
N GLU A 216 -10.90 -15.79 -2.39
CA GLU A 216 -9.75 -16.53 -1.88
C GLU A 216 -8.73 -15.56 -1.29
N VAL A 217 -7.63 -16.08 -0.73
CA VAL A 217 -6.38 -15.33 -0.57
C VAL A 217 -5.44 -15.79 -1.66
N ALA A 218 -4.85 -14.85 -2.39
CA ALA A 218 -3.85 -15.14 -3.40
C ALA A 218 -2.45 -14.72 -2.95
N PHE A 219 -1.44 -15.47 -3.37
CA PHE A 219 -0.03 -15.19 -3.12
C PHE A 219 0.71 -15.27 -4.43
N THR A 220 1.63 -14.33 -4.65
CA THR A 220 2.47 -14.33 -5.84
C THR A 220 3.86 -14.77 -5.45
N GLN A 221 4.24 -15.98 -5.86
CA GLN A 221 5.62 -16.44 -5.76
C GLN A 221 6.40 -15.89 -6.95
N VAL A 222 7.57 -15.31 -6.67
CA VAL A 222 8.50 -14.82 -7.68
C VAL A 222 9.89 -15.36 -7.37
N ILE A 223 10.49 -16.01 -8.35
CA ILE A 223 11.84 -16.53 -8.26
C ILE A 223 12.64 -15.89 -9.38
N GLN A 224 13.62 -15.07 -9.04
CA GLN A 224 14.59 -14.55 -10.01
C GLN A 224 15.49 -15.70 -10.48
N LEU A 225 15.51 -15.97 -11.78
CA LEU A 225 16.32 -17.03 -12.39
C LEU A 225 17.70 -16.54 -12.80
N THR A 226 17.73 -15.43 -13.52
CA THR A 226 18.94 -14.84 -14.08
C THR A 226 18.85 -13.34 -13.91
N SER A 227 19.99 -12.70 -13.68
CA SER A 227 20.13 -11.25 -13.74
C SER A 227 21.39 -10.94 -14.52
N GLY A 228 21.19 -10.40 -15.72
CA GLY A 228 22.23 -9.83 -16.56
C GLY A 228 22.16 -8.31 -16.52
N GLN A 229 23.11 -7.66 -17.19
CA GLN A 229 23.12 -6.21 -17.30
C GLN A 229 21.81 -5.70 -17.90
N ASP A 230 21.35 -6.28 -19.01
CA ASP A 230 20.20 -5.73 -19.76
C ASP A 230 18.88 -6.49 -19.58
N ARG A 231 18.93 -7.64 -18.90
CA ARG A 231 17.80 -8.59 -18.85
C ARG A 231 17.77 -9.33 -17.51
N THR A 232 16.59 -9.39 -16.91
CA THR A 232 16.32 -10.21 -15.72
C THR A 232 15.11 -11.10 -15.99
N GLU A 233 15.22 -12.38 -15.66
CA GLU A 233 14.16 -13.37 -15.83
C GLU A 233 13.58 -13.79 -14.49
N TYR A 234 12.25 -13.88 -14.42
CA TYR A 234 11.51 -14.28 -13.24
C TYR A 234 10.60 -15.46 -13.55
N ARG A 235 10.57 -16.46 -12.67
CA ARG A 235 9.46 -17.42 -12.59
C ARG A 235 8.42 -16.88 -11.63
N VAL A 236 7.18 -16.84 -12.10
CA VAL A 236 6.04 -16.34 -11.33
C VAL A 236 4.98 -17.44 -11.26
N ARG A 237 4.47 -17.67 -10.05
CA ARG A 237 3.40 -18.65 -9.79
C ARG A 237 2.39 -18.08 -8.82
N GLY A 238 1.11 -18.35 -9.09
CA GLY A 238 0.01 -18.02 -8.20
C GLY A 238 -0.24 -19.17 -7.21
N HIS A 239 -0.40 -18.82 -5.94
CA HIS A 239 -0.89 -19.74 -4.93
C HIS A 239 -2.19 -19.18 -4.36
N TYR A 240 -3.15 -20.05 -4.06
CA TYR A 240 -4.50 -19.62 -3.75
C TYR A 240 -5.04 -20.40 -2.55
N TYR A 241 -5.87 -19.75 -1.74
CA TYR A 241 -6.55 -20.36 -0.62
C TYR A 241 -8.03 -19.98 -0.58
N ASN A 242 -8.91 -20.95 -0.79
CA ASN A 242 -10.35 -20.75 -0.92
C ASN A 242 -11.14 -20.97 0.39
N ASN A 243 -10.51 -20.78 1.56
CA ASN A 243 -11.02 -21.10 2.91
C ASN A 243 -10.95 -22.58 3.33
N ASN A 244 -10.78 -23.50 2.38
CA ASN A 244 -10.73 -24.93 2.67
C ASN A 244 -9.40 -25.55 2.31
N THR A 245 -8.86 -25.22 1.14
CA THR A 245 -7.67 -25.87 0.58
C THR A 245 -6.77 -24.86 -0.08
N PHE A 246 -5.46 -25.06 0.08
CA PHE A 246 -4.49 -24.43 -0.81
C PHE A 246 -4.48 -25.08 -2.20
N SER A 247 -4.30 -24.26 -3.22
CA SER A 247 -4.04 -24.69 -4.59
C SER A 247 -2.93 -23.85 -5.22
N THR A 248 -2.41 -24.34 -6.35
CA THR A 248 -1.39 -23.65 -7.13
C THR A 248 -1.84 -23.51 -8.56
N GLY A 249 -1.63 -22.32 -9.11
CA GLY A 249 -1.76 -22.08 -10.53
C GLY A 249 -0.54 -22.60 -11.32
N PRO A 250 -0.63 -22.52 -12.66
CA PRO A 250 0.51 -22.68 -13.55
C PRO A 250 1.65 -21.70 -13.22
N GLU A 251 2.86 -22.03 -13.70
CA GLU A 251 4.05 -21.18 -13.58
C GLU A 251 4.35 -20.52 -14.92
N TYR A 252 4.72 -19.24 -14.86
CA TYR A 252 5.03 -18.41 -16.00
C TYR A 252 6.42 -17.82 -15.89
N THR A 253 7.04 -17.55 -17.03
CA THR A 253 8.30 -16.80 -17.10
C THR A 253 8.00 -15.38 -17.54
N PHE A 254 8.52 -14.41 -16.80
CA PHE A 254 8.45 -12.98 -17.10
C PHE A 254 9.85 -12.44 -17.32
N ILE A 255 10.00 -11.58 -18.33
CA ILE A 255 11.26 -10.95 -18.70
C ILE A 255 11.15 -9.44 -18.50
N SER A 256 12.08 -8.91 -17.71
CA SER A 256 12.29 -7.46 -17.58
C SER A 256 13.59 -7.06 -18.28
N GLU A 257 13.54 -6.00 -19.09
CA GLU A 257 14.72 -5.36 -19.67
C GLU A 257 14.99 -4.00 -18.99
N ILE A 258 16.21 -3.44 -19.15
CA ILE A 258 16.52 -2.11 -18.59
C ILE A 258 15.58 -1.05 -19.20
N GLY A 259 15.03 -0.18 -18.34
CA GLY A 259 14.39 1.08 -18.74
C GLY A 259 12.88 1.18 -18.51
N PHE A 260 12.35 0.59 -17.43
CA PHE A 260 10.90 0.48 -17.13
C PHE A 260 10.07 -0.31 -18.15
N ASN A 261 10.71 -0.83 -19.20
CA ASN A 261 10.06 -1.62 -20.23
C ASN A 261 10.30 -3.11 -19.92
N SER A 262 9.41 -3.71 -19.14
CA SER A 262 9.24 -5.15 -19.24
C SER A 262 8.71 -5.49 -20.63
N ILE A 263 9.21 -6.53 -21.28
CA ILE A 263 8.58 -7.06 -22.49
C ILE A 263 7.19 -7.62 -22.13
N ASP A 264 7.11 -8.24 -20.94
CA ASP A 264 5.94 -8.98 -20.50
C ASP A 264 5.02 -8.14 -19.59
N ALA A 265 5.47 -7.67 -18.43
CA ALA A 265 4.61 -6.87 -17.54
C ALA A 265 5.39 -6.02 -16.54
N ALA A 266 4.92 -4.79 -16.29
CA ALA A 266 5.52 -3.85 -15.34
C ALA A 266 5.38 -4.35 -13.89
N SER A 267 4.35 -5.15 -13.64
CA SER A 267 4.13 -5.87 -12.38
C SER A 267 3.31 -7.13 -12.66
N TYR A 268 3.25 -8.05 -11.71
CA TYR A 268 2.43 -9.26 -11.79
C TYR A 268 1.74 -9.52 -10.46
N ALA A 269 0.55 -10.09 -10.52
CA ALA A 269 -0.25 -10.39 -9.33
C ALA A 269 -1.13 -11.61 -9.54
N ALA A 270 -1.18 -12.47 -8.51
CA ALA A 270 -2.17 -13.53 -8.39
C ALA A 270 -3.51 -12.93 -7.91
N ILE A 271 -4.59 -13.12 -8.66
CA ILE A 271 -5.93 -12.60 -8.35
C ILE A 271 -7.01 -13.53 -8.92
N ASN A 272 -8.04 -13.84 -8.13
CA ASN A 272 -9.18 -14.65 -8.55
C ASN A 272 -8.77 -15.96 -9.24
N SER A 273 -7.79 -16.66 -8.69
CA SER A 273 -7.23 -17.92 -9.16
C SER A 273 -6.45 -17.85 -10.48
N HIS A 274 -6.02 -16.65 -10.91
CA HIS A 274 -5.23 -16.47 -12.14
C HIS A 274 -3.99 -15.60 -11.89
N ILE A 275 -2.96 -15.78 -12.71
CA ILE A 275 -1.83 -14.84 -12.78
C ILE A 275 -2.13 -13.74 -13.79
N TRP A 276 -1.98 -12.51 -13.33
CA TRP A 276 -2.15 -11.31 -14.13
C TRP A 276 -0.81 -10.60 -14.33
N GLY A 277 -0.47 -10.30 -15.57
CA GLY A 277 0.57 -9.32 -15.89
C GLY A 277 -0.04 -7.94 -16.10
N ILE A 278 0.48 -6.96 -15.38
CA ILE A 278 0.00 -5.59 -15.32
C ILE A 278 0.93 -4.72 -16.18
N GLY A 279 0.37 -4.01 -17.15
CA GLY A 279 1.16 -3.19 -18.09
C GLY A 279 1.74 -3.99 -19.26
N TYR A 280 1.08 -5.06 -19.68
CA TYR A 280 1.45 -5.92 -20.83
C TYR A 280 1.16 -5.22 -22.18
N GLU A 281 2.05 -5.35 -23.17
CA GLU A 281 1.92 -4.88 -24.58
C GLU A 281 1.04 -3.61 -24.79
N ASN A 282 1.57 -2.44 -24.44
CA ASN A 282 0.86 -1.15 -24.48
C ASN A 282 -0.29 -1.11 -23.45
N ASP A 283 0.07 -1.27 -22.17
CA ASP A 283 -0.76 -0.85 -21.03
C ASP A 283 -2.02 -1.68 -20.76
N LYS A 284 -2.03 -2.93 -21.23
CA LYS A 284 -3.11 -3.87 -20.94
C LYS A 284 -2.83 -4.62 -19.65
N ILE A 285 -3.88 -5.20 -19.09
CA ILE A 285 -3.75 -6.23 -18.06
C ILE A 285 -4.04 -7.58 -18.74
N LYS A 286 -3.06 -8.48 -18.72
CA LYS A 286 -3.15 -9.80 -19.34
C LYS A 286 -3.35 -10.87 -18.27
N ASN A 287 -4.34 -11.72 -18.46
CA ASN A 287 -4.45 -12.99 -17.77
C ASN A 287 -3.56 -14.03 -18.48
N TYR A 288 -2.60 -14.62 -17.77
CA TYR A 288 -1.67 -15.58 -18.34
C TYR A 288 -2.21 -17.02 -18.38
N ASP A 289 -3.29 -17.29 -17.66
CA ASP A 289 -3.89 -18.61 -17.55
C ASP A 289 -4.87 -18.90 -18.69
N ASN A 290 -5.48 -17.86 -19.28
CA ASN A 290 -6.44 -18.00 -20.36
C ASN A 290 -6.26 -16.99 -21.52
N ASP A 291 -5.16 -16.23 -21.53
CA ASP A 291 -4.85 -15.18 -22.51
C ASP A 291 -5.89 -14.05 -22.63
N GLN A 292 -6.80 -13.91 -21.65
CA GLN A 292 -7.73 -12.80 -21.60
C GLN A 292 -6.97 -11.48 -21.45
N LEU A 293 -7.33 -10.50 -22.28
CA LEU A 293 -6.84 -9.13 -22.16
C LEU A 293 -7.95 -8.25 -21.59
N VAL A 294 -7.68 -7.62 -20.46
CA VAL A 294 -8.53 -6.57 -19.90
C VAL A 294 -8.02 -5.24 -20.45
N GLN A 295 -8.87 -4.60 -21.25
CA GLN A 295 -8.66 -3.27 -21.82
C GLN A 295 -9.61 -2.30 -21.12
N GLY A 296 -9.16 -1.07 -20.90
CA GLY A 296 -9.99 -0.08 -20.19
C GLY A 296 -9.33 1.26 -19.94
N LEU A 297 -8.04 1.40 -20.22
CA LEU A 297 -7.35 2.67 -20.10
C LEU A 297 -7.66 3.59 -21.28
N SER A 298 -7.82 4.86 -20.98
CA SER A 298 -7.89 5.92 -21.97
C SER A 298 -6.62 5.94 -22.81
N LYS A 299 -6.76 6.23 -24.12
CA LYS A 299 -5.63 6.29 -25.05
C LYS A 299 -4.54 7.25 -24.54
N GLY A 300 -3.28 6.82 -24.55
CA GLY A 300 -2.16 7.64 -24.08
C GLY A 300 -1.82 7.46 -22.61
N LYS A 301 -2.49 6.57 -21.88
CA LYS A 301 -2.23 6.27 -20.46
C LYS A 301 -1.48 4.97 -20.29
N VAL A 302 -0.57 4.96 -19.30
CA VAL A 302 0.24 3.78 -18.97
C VAL A 302 0.08 3.38 -17.51
N LEU A 303 0.10 2.08 -17.22
CA LEU A 303 0.03 1.56 -15.85
C LEU A 303 1.38 1.72 -15.14
N ARG A 304 1.38 2.34 -13.96
CA ARG A 304 2.56 2.40 -13.08
C ARG A 304 2.56 1.23 -12.12
N GLY A 305 3.09 0.10 -12.58
CA GLY A 305 3.23 -1.13 -11.78
C GLY A 305 4.13 -0.96 -10.54
N ASP A 306 4.94 0.10 -10.47
CA ASP A 306 5.80 0.43 -9.32
C ASP A 306 5.04 1.01 -8.11
N ILE A 307 3.80 1.45 -8.31
CA ILE A 307 2.92 1.97 -7.25
C ILE A 307 1.62 1.18 -7.28
N LEU A 308 1.63 0.06 -6.58
CA LEU A 308 0.53 -0.90 -6.52
C LEU A 308 0.15 -1.18 -5.06
N VAL A 309 -1.11 -0.93 -4.73
CA VAL A 309 -1.69 -1.19 -3.40
C VAL A 309 -2.81 -2.20 -3.57
N SER A 310 -2.82 -3.24 -2.73
CA SER A 310 -3.94 -4.17 -2.63
C SER A 310 -4.74 -3.90 -1.36
N ASN A 311 -6.02 -3.60 -1.50
CA ASN A 311 -6.93 -3.51 -0.35
C ASN A 311 -8.33 -3.84 -0.81
N ASN A 312 -9.06 -4.58 0.01
CA ASN A 312 -10.38 -5.07 -0.31
C ASN A 312 -10.46 -5.52 -1.79
N GLY A 313 -9.50 -6.40 -2.16
CA GLY A 313 -9.38 -7.10 -3.45
C GLY A 313 -9.39 -6.30 -4.72
N ASN A 314 -9.25 -5.01 -4.55
CA ASN A 314 -8.90 -4.11 -5.59
C ASN A 314 -7.39 -3.91 -5.57
N LEU A 315 -6.80 -3.90 -6.76
CA LEU A 315 -5.48 -3.34 -6.99
C LEU A 315 -5.65 -1.89 -7.43
N TYR A 316 -5.10 -0.99 -6.62
CA TYR A 316 -5.05 0.43 -6.91
C TYR A 316 -3.67 0.76 -7.46
N MET A 317 -3.66 1.34 -8.66
CA MET A 317 -2.45 1.58 -9.43
C MET A 317 -2.44 3.02 -9.90
N MET A 318 -1.30 3.71 -9.73
CA MET A 318 -1.14 5.02 -10.36
C MET A 318 -1.03 4.87 -11.88
N LEU A 319 -1.44 5.90 -12.62
CA LEU A 319 -1.27 5.96 -14.07
C LEU A 319 -0.26 7.04 -14.44
N GLY A 320 0.53 6.78 -15.48
CA GLY A 320 1.33 7.77 -16.19
C GLY A 320 0.71 8.12 -17.54
N ASP A 321 1.38 9.00 -18.30
CA ASP A 321 1.09 9.20 -19.72
C ASP A 321 2.15 8.48 -20.56
N GLU A 322 1.83 8.02 -21.78
CA GLU A 322 2.80 7.36 -22.69
C GLU A 322 4.06 8.24 -22.92
N LYS A 323 3.88 9.56 -22.96
CA LYS A 323 4.97 10.52 -23.14
C LYS A 323 5.73 10.84 -21.85
N SER A 324 5.15 10.49 -20.70
CA SER A 324 5.74 10.66 -19.37
C SER A 324 5.28 9.53 -18.45
N PRO A 325 5.83 8.32 -18.59
CA PRO A 325 5.36 7.15 -17.85
C PRO A 325 5.45 7.29 -16.33
N GLY A 326 6.44 8.06 -15.85
CA GLY A 326 6.60 8.41 -14.43
C GLY A 326 5.67 9.52 -13.93
N GLY A 327 4.74 10.01 -14.75
CA GLY A 327 3.74 11.01 -14.39
C GLY A 327 2.67 10.47 -13.42
N CYS A 328 1.67 11.31 -13.14
CA CYS A 328 0.59 11.03 -12.19
C CYS A 328 -0.73 11.46 -12.83
N ALA A 329 -1.10 10.71 -13.86
CA ALA A 329 -2.08 11.11 -14.85
C ALA A 329 -3.46 10.47 -14.62
N GLY A 330 -3.59 9.65 -13.58
CA GLY A 330 -4.81 8.92 -13.24
C GLY A 330 -4.58 7.88 -12.14
N LEU A 331 -5.67 7.22 -11.75
CA LEU A 331 -5.71 6.04 -10.88
C LEU A 331 -6.46 4.94 -11.63
N ALA A 332 -5.95 3.72 -11.62
CA ALA A 332 -6.66 2.53 -12.09
C ALA A 332 -6.98 1.61 -10.92
N ILE A 333 -8.17 1.03 -10.95
CA ILE A 333 -8.68 0.07 -9.97
C ILE A 333 -9.02 -1.21 -10.71
N PHE A 334 -8.43 -2.33 -10.29
CA PHE A 334 -8.64 -3.64 -10.89
C PHE A 334 -9.11 -4.65 -9.84
N ASP A 335 -10.26 -5.26 -10.06
CA ASP A 335 -10.87 -6.26 -9.14
C ASP A 335 -10.57 -7.73 -9.56
N GLY A 336 -9.69 -7.92 -10.54
CA GLY A 336 -9.43 -9.22 -11.15
C GLY A 336 -10.38 -9.57 -12.29
N THR A 337 -11.28 -8.68 -12.70
CA THR A 337 -12.18 -8.86 -13.86
C THR A 337 -12.33 -7.58 -14.67
N VAL A 338 -12.59 -6.45 -14.00
CA VAL A 338 -12.86 -5.15 -14.60
C VAL A 338 -11.77 -4.16 -14.18
N LEU A 339 -11.31 -3.36 -15.16
CA LEU A 339 -10.41 -2.24 -14.93
C LEU A 339 -11.21 -0.93 -15.00
N LYS A 340 -11.23 -0.18 -13.89
CA LYS A 340 -11.86 1.14 -13.78
C LYS A 340 -10.78 2.22 -13.73
N GLU A 341 -10.83 3.17 -14.64
CA GLU A 341 -10.01 4.38 -14.58
C GLU A 341 -10.76 5.48 -13.80
N ILE A 342 -10.05 6.17 -12.91
CA ILE A 342 -10.51 7.37 -12.22
C ILE A 342 -9.50 8.49 -12.52
N PRO A 343 -9.94 9.67 -13.02
CA PRO A 343 -9.06 10.81 -13.16
C PRO A 343 -8.37 11.15 -11.84
N PHE A 344 -7.12 11.58 -11.87
CA PHE A 344 -6.37 11.91 -10.65
C PHE A 344 -6.12 13.41 -10.55
N VAL A 345 -7.22 14.17 -10.52
CA VAL A 345 -7.17 15.64 -10.45
C VAL A 345 -7.40 16.05 -9.00
N LEU A 346 -6.30 16.16 -8.26
CA LEU A 346 -6.32 16.54 -6.86
C LEU A 346 -6.63 18.05 -6.69
N PRO A 347 -7.36 18.44 -5.63
CA PRO A 347 -7.58 19.85 -5.31
C PRO A 347 -6.31 20.52 -4.80
N GLU A 348 -6.16 21.82 -5.04
CA GLU A 348 -5.12 22.61 -4.37
C GLU A 348 -5.27 22.55 -2.83
N PRO A 349 -4.17 22.56 -2.06
CA PRO A 349 -2.78 22.76 -2.47
C PRO A 349 -2.01 21.45 -2.76
N LEU A 350 -2.71 20.33 -2.96
CA LEU A 350 -2.06 19.04 -3.15
C LEU A 350 -1.26 19.02 -4.45
N ASP A 351 -0.12 18.33 -4.38
CA ASP A 351 0.72 18.08 -5.54
C ASP A 351 0.02 17.03 -6.42
N PRO A 352 -0.16 17.27 -7.73
CA PRO A 352 -0.75 16.29 -8.64
C PRO A 352 -0.03 14.94 -8.63
N CYS A 353 1.25 14.91 -8.23
CA CYS A 353 2.06 13.71 -8.08
C CYS A 353 2.23 13.20 -6.64
N SER A 354 1.22 13.44 -5.79
CA SER A 354 1.17 12.84 -4.45
C SER A 354 1.24 11.32 -4.52
N LYS A 355 2.12 10.71 -3.69
CA LYS A 355 2.36 9.27 -3.73
C LYS A 355 1.21 8.51 -3.07
N LEU A 356 0.65 7.52 -3.75
CA LEU A 356 -0.30 6.58 -3.16
C LEU A 356 0.39 5.71 -2.11
N ILE A 357 -0.22 5.60 -0.93
CA ILE A 357 0.29 4.84 0.21
C ILE A 357 -0.63 3.66 0.53
N ASP A 358 -1.92 3.95 0.61
CA ASP A 358 -2.97 2.95 0.76
C ASP A 358 -4.28 3.48 0.15
N ALA A 359 -5.24 2.59 -0.09
CA ALA A 359 -6.53 2.95 -0.66
C ALA A 359 -7.61 2.01 -0.11
N THR A 360 -8.86 2.46 -0.12
CA THR A 360 -10.01 1.61 0.20
C THR A 360 -11.25 2.15 -0.51
N GLU A 361 -12.29 1.33 -0.61
CA GLU A 361 -13.58 1.73 -1.18
C GLU A 361 -14.69 1.36 -0.21
N ASP A 362 -15.61 2.30 0.00
CA ASP A 362 -16.83 2.09 0.78
C ASP A 362 -18.01 2.69 0.02
N ASN A 363 -19.05 1.88 -0.21
CA ASN A 363 -20.28 2.28 -0.90
C ASN A 363 -20.06 3.01 -2.25
N GLY A 364 -19.07 2.59 -3.03
CA GLY A 364 -18.74 3.19 -4.34
C GLY A 364 -17.85 4.43 -4.26
N VAL A 365 -17.52 4.90 -3.05
CA VAL A 365 -16.63 6.03 -2.80
C VAL A 365 -15.23 5.50 -2.51
N VAL A 366 -14.27 5.96 -3.30
CA VAL A 366 -12.86 5.58 -3.15
C VAL A 366 -12.17 6.58 -2.22
N TYR A 367 -11.46 6.06 -1.23
CA TYR A 367 -10.63 6.82 -0.31
C TYR A 367 -9.16 6.49 -0.57
N LEU A 368 -8.33 7.51 -0.68
CA LEU A 368 -6.89 7.35 -0.85
C LEU A 368 -6.16 7.96 0.33
N LEU A 369 -5.21 7.21 0.86
CA LEU A 369 -4.17 7.73 1.71
C LEU A 369 -2.97 8.09 0.82
N LEU A 370 -2.67 9.38 0.75
CA LEU A 370 -1.59 9.94 -0.04
C LEU A 370 -0.48 10.46 0.86
N MET A 371 0.76 10.39 0.39
CA MET A 371 1.87 11.15 0.95
C MET A 371 2.15 12.34 0.04
N ASN A 372 1.78 13.53 0.51
CA ASN A 372 2.01 14.81 -0.15
C ASN A 372 3.06 15.61 0.63
N ARG A 373 4.21 15.90 0.01
CA ARG A 373 5.27 16.73 0.63
C ARG A 373 5.62 16.30 2.07
N PHE A 374 5.78 14.98 2.27
CA PHE A 374 6.05 14.34 3.56
C PHE A 374 4.93 14.41 4.61
N GLN A 375 3.71 14.74 4.19
CA GLN A 375 2.52 14.74 5.03
C GLN A 375 1.51 13.71 4.51
N TYR A 376 0.87 13.00 5.43
CA TYR A 376 -0.27 12.17 5.05
C TYR A 376 -1.50 13.03 4.80
N VAL A 377 -2.19 12.73 3.70
CA VAL A 377 -3.46 13.36 3.32
C VAL A 377 -4.43 12.27 2.92
N ILE A 378 -5.64 12.35 3.45
CA ILE A 378 -6.76 11.52 3.02
C ILE A 378 -7.60 12.32 2.06
N VAL A 379 -7.84 11.76 0.88
CA VAL A 379 -8.78 12.28 -0.09
C VAL A 379 -9.85 11.24 -0.39
N ARG A 380 -11.04 11.68 -0.79
CA ARG A 380 -12.09 10.79 -1.30
C ARG A 380 -12.58 11.24 -2.67
N SER A 381 -13.07 10.29 -3.47
CA SER A 381 -13.64 10.55 -4.79
C SER A 381 -14.97 11.28 -4.66
N LYS A 382 -15.25 12.22 -5.56
CA LYS A 382 -16.52 12.95 -5.64
C LYS A 382 -17.61 12.19 -6.38
#